data_AF-M8AA32-F1
#
_entry.id   AF-M8AA32-F1
#
_cell.length_a   1.000
_cell.length_b   1.000
_cell.length_c   1.000
_cell.angle_alpha   90.00
_cell.angle_beta   90.00
_cell.angle_gamma   90.00
#
_symmetry.space_group_name_H-M   'P 1'
#
loop_
_entity.id
_entity.type
_entity.pdbx_description
1 polymer ?
#
loop_
_entity_poly.entity_id
_entity_poly.type
_entity_poly.pdbx_seq_one_letter_code
_entity_poly.pdbx_strand_id
1 'polypeptide(L)'
;MGKRCWGRALVLEKDKNSNSSYPENWVGDVAYKPEEMFTKTHKCESDAGADVVGVCERFHVFGIKRSSLGFSIRVQVKKGSSVTEVIVSPENSTVVSKDNFLRVNLIGDYVRYTSIPAFEDFCLVTPRKGGGDGQPQVLGDEFSRWMLLERVRFTLDGLECNKIGVGYEAYRNQPNLCGSPFGSCLYNQLWNFKENAGAHSFSIGITESLNTNLLIELSADDINYVYQRSPGKIIDINVPTFEALSQVGTAKVTIKNIGKLEASYSLTFVCLSGISYVEEQFFIMKPGQVLIRLFYLRSSSDQASKYRCSAILKGSDFSELDRAECQFSTTATVL
;
A
#
# COMPACT_ATOMS: atom_id res chain seq x y z
N MET A 1 26.82 54.99 21.57
CA MET A 1 25.55 54.65 20.90
C MET A 1 25.47 53.13 20.72
N GLY A 2 24.85 52.42 21.65
CA GLY A 2 24.61 50.98 21.51
C GLY A 2 23.43 50.77 20.55
N LYS A 3 23.69 50.21 19.36
CA LYS A 3 22.62 49.75 18.47
C LYS A 3 21.91 48.60 19.20
N ARG A 4 20.66 48.83 19.64
CA ARG A 4 19.78 47.76 20.10
C ARG A 4 19.46 46.90 18.89
N CYS A 5 20.10 45.74 18.78
CA CYS A 5 19.68 44.70 17.83
C CYS A 5 18.34 44.16 18.30
N TRP A 6 17.27 44.48 17.57
CA TRP A 6 15.98 43.81 17.73
C TRP A 6 16.10 42.42 17.12
N GLY A 7 16.49 41.43 17.93
CA GLY A 7 16.42 40.03 17.53
C GLY A 7 14.95 39.62 17.37
N ARG A 8 14.53 39.30 16.15
CA ARG A 8 13.23 38.64 15.88
C ARG A 8 13.51 37.18 15.56
N ALA A 9 12.93 36.28 16.36
CA ALA A 9 12.99 34.85 16.08
C ALA A 9 12.19 34.53 14.80
N LEU A 10 12.76 33.69 13.94
CA LEU A 10 12.10 33.10 12.79
C LEU A 10 11.67 31.68 13.15
N VAL A 11 10.40 31.35 12.91
CA VAL A 11 9.89 30.00 13.17
C VAL A 11 9.78 29.27 11.84
N LEU A 12 10.37 28.07 11.78
CA LEU A 12 10.31 27.17 10.64
C LEU A 12 9.50 25.93 11.00
N GLU A 13 8.44 25.69 10.26
CA GLU A 13 7.58 24.50 10.38
C GLU A 13 7.68 23.67 9.09
N LYS A 14 7.72 22.35 9.23
CA LYS A 14 7.83 21.41 8.11
C LYS A 14 6.79 20.30 8.24
N ASP A 15 6.01 20.11 7.18
CA ASP A 15 5.02 19.02 7.09
C ASP A 15 5.25 18.22 5.81
N LYS A 16 5.33 16.89 5.93
CA LYS A 16 5.48 15.96 4.80
C LYS A 16 4.21 15.14 4.62
N ASN A 17 3.71 15.07 3.38
CA ASN A 17 2.63 14.16 2.99
C ASN A 17 3.15 13.19 1.92
N SER A 18 2.98 11.88 2.11
CA SER A 18 3.58 10.84 1.26
C SER A 18 2.52 9.89 0.70
N ASN A 19 2.67 9.48 -0.56
CA ASN A 19 1.87 8.46 -1.23
C ASN A 19 2.76 7.59 -2.15
N SER A 20 2.41 6.33 -2.32
CA SER A 20 2.82 5.57 -3.52
C SER A 20 1.74 5.60 -4.56
N SER A 21 2.15 5.74 -5.81
CA SER A 21 1.33 5.42 -6.96
C SER A 21 1.96 4.26 -7.72
N TYR A 22 1.10 3.39 -8.22
CA TYR A 22 1.47 2.31 -9.15
C TYR A 22 0.82 2.66 -10.48
N PRO A 23 1.57 3.15 -11.47
CA PRO A 23 0.99 3.49 -12.75
C PRO A 23 0.45 2.23 -13.42
N GLU A 24 -0.81 2.23 -13.84
CA GLU A 24 -1.39 1.14 -14.60
C GLU A 24 -1.38 1.41 -16.10
N ASN A 25 -1.26 0.37 -16.92
CA ASN A 25 -1.49 0.45 -18.36
C ASN A 25 -2.53 -0.59 -18.78
N TRP A 26 -3.57 -0.17 -19.48
CA TRP A 26 -4.57 -1.08 -20.03
C TRP A 26 -3.91 -2.01 -21.06
N VAL A 27 -4.16 -3.30 -20.91
CA VAL A 27 -3.60 -4.36 -21.76
C VAL A 27 -4.69 -4.91 -22.69
N GLY A 28 -5.91 -5.07 -22.18
CA GLY A 28 -7.02 -5.61 -22.94
C GLY A 28 -8.18 -6.05 -22.05
N ASP A 29 -9.20 -6.63 -22.67
CA ASP A 29 -10.39 -7.12 -22.00
C ASP A 29 -10.48 -8.64 -22.08
N VAL A 30 -10.70 -9.29 -20.94
CA VAL A 30 -10.84 -10.75 -20.84
C VAL A 30 -12.26 -11.13 -20.39
N ALA A 31 -12.71 -12.32 -20.76
CA ALA A 31 -13.98 -12.86 -20.28
C ALA A 31 -13.85 -13.35 -18.82
N TYR A 32 -14.89 -13.12 -18.02
CA TYR A 32 -14.96 -13.62 -16.64
C TYR A 32 -15.02 -15.14 -16.59
N LYS A 33 -15.88 -15.71 -17.43
CA LYS A 33 -16.14 -17.15 -17.54
C LYS A 33 -16.46 -17.49 -18.99
N PRO A 34 -15.46 -17.87 -19.81
CA PRO A 34 -15.73 -18.43 -21.12
C PRO A 34 -16.42 -19.78 -20.94
N GLU A 35 -17.59 -19.96 -21.58
CA GLU A 35 -18.39 -21.17 -21.46
C GLU A 35 -18.47 -21.90 -22.80
N GLU A 36 -18.19 -23.21 -22.76
CA GLU A 36 -18.51 -24.09 -23.87
C GLU A 36 -20.02 -24.35 -23.88
N MET A 37 -20.66 -24.18 -25.03
CA MET A 37 -22.08 -24.48 -25.23
C MET A 37 -22.21 -25.72 -26.11
N PHE A 38 -22.90 -26.74 -25.62
CA PHE A 38 -23.15 -27.96 -26.37
C PHE A 38 -24.55 -27.93 -27.01
N THR A 39 -24.62 -28.10 -28.33
CA THR A 39 -25.89 -28.15 -29.07
C THR A 39 -25.97 -29.41 -29.93
N LYS A 40 -27.03 -30.21 -29.75
CA LYS A 40 -27.30 -31.39 -30.59
C LYS A 40 -28.09 -30.96 -31.82
N THR A 41 -27.55 -31.21 -33.02
CA THR A 41 -28.25 -30.97 -34.29
C THR A 41 -28.26 -32.23 -35.15
N HIS A 42 -29.25 -32.36 -36.05
CA HIS A 42 -29.33 -33.48 -37.01
C HIS A 42 -28.29 -33.37 -38.14
N LYS A 43 -27.77 -32.15 -38.40
CA LYS A 43 -26.67 -31.86 -39.32
C LYS A 43 -25.82 -30.75 -38.69
N CYS A 44 -24.51 -30.95 -38.57
CA CYS A 44 -23.59 -30.00 -37.97
C CYS A 44 -22.93 -29.18 -39.09
N GLU A 45 -23.06 -27.86 -39.03
CA GLU A 45 -22.31 -26.90 -39.86
C GLU A 45 -21.36 -26.14 -38.93
N SER A 46 -20.16 -25.80 -39.41
CA SER A 46 -19.02 -25.37 -38.58
C SER A 46 -19.19 -23.99 -37.93
N ASP A 47 -20.18 -23.21 -38.39
CA ASP A 47 -20.24 -21.79 -38.13
C ASP A 47 -21.61 -21.45 -37.52
N ALA A 48 -21.64 -21.33 -36.18
CA ALA A 48 -22.78 -20.72 -35.50
C ALA A 48 -22.70 -19.20 -35.66
N GLY A 49 -23.80 -18.56 -36.08
CA GLY A 49 -23.91 -17.11 -36.19
C GLY A 49 -23.75 -16.41 -34.82
N ALA A 50 -23.46 -15.11 -34.85
CA ALA A 50 -23.22 -14.27 -33.67
C ALA A 50 -24.37 -14.29 -32.63
N ASP A 51 -25.57 -14.71 -33.04
CA ASP A 51 -26.77 -14.82 -32.20
C ASP A 51 -26.71 -15.93 -31.13
N VAL A 52 -25.70 -16.81 -31.16
CA VAL A 52 -25.50 -17.90 -30.19
C VAL A 52 -24.53 -17.50 -29.06
N VAL A 53 -23.74 -16.44 -29.24
CA VAL A 53 -22.75 -15.99 -28.24
C VAL A 53 -23.46 -15.11 -27.21
N GLY A 54 -23.87 -15.71 -26.09
CA GLY A 54 -24.45 -14.98 -24.96
C GLY A 54 -23.51 -13.88 -24.44
N VAL A 55 -24.08 -12.89 -23.72
CA VAL A 55 -23.34 -11.77 -23.12
C VAL A 55 -22.31 -12.31 -22.14
N CYS A 56 -21.04 -12.36 -22.57
CA CYS A 56 -19.93 -12.69 -21.68
C CYS A 56 -19.60 -11.45 -20.84
N GLU A 57 -19.73 -11.55 -19.53
CA GLU A 57 -19.20 -10.53 -18.63
C GLU A 57 -17.69 -10.38 -18.85
N ARG A 58 -17.21 -9.14 -19.01
CA ARG A 58 -15.81 -8.84 -19.30
C ARG A 58 -15.16 -8.06 -18.17
N PHE A 59 -13.86 -8.24 -18.04
CA PHE A 59 -13.02 -7.53 -17.08
C PHE A 59 -11.88 -6.85 -17.83
N HIS A 60 -11.50 -5.66 -17.38
CA HIS A 60 -10.33 -4.96 -17.85
C HIS A 60 -9.08 -5.55 -17.18
N VAL A 61 -8.03 -5.74 -17.96
CA VAL A 61 -6.71 -6.16 -17.48
C VAL A 61 -5.75 -5.00 -17.61
N PHE A 62 -5.09 -4.67 -16.51
CA PHE A 62 -4.05 -3.66 -16.45
C PHE A 62 -2.72 -4.26 -16.03
N GLY A 63 -1.68 -3.95 -16.77
CA GLY A 63 -0.31 -4.14 -16.32
C GLY A 63 0.02 -3.11 -15.25
N ILE A 64 0.70 -3.54 -14.18
CA ILE A 64 1.18 -2.64 -13.14
C ILE A 64 2.64 -2.30 -13.44
N LYS A 65 2.95 -1.02 -13.51
CA LYS A 65 4.33 -0.54 -13.67
C LYS A 65 5.02 -0.38 -12.33
N ARG A 66 6.33 -0.15 -12.39
CA ARG A 66 7.15 0.17 -11.23
C ARG A 66 6.52 1.30 -10.41
N SER A 67 6.43 1.09 -9.11
CA SER A 67 5.93 2.10 -8.16
C SER A 67 6.73 3.40 -8.29
N SER A 68 6.04 4.53 -8.32
CA SER A 68 6.66 5.84 -8.09
C SER A 68 6.26 6.37 -6.72
N LEU A 69 7.24 7.01 -6.07
CA LEU A 69 7.01 7.67 -4.79
C LEU A 69 6.65 9.13 -5.04
N GLY A 70 5.47 9.55 -4.58
CA GLY A 70 5.04 10.94 -4.61
C GLY A 70 4.95 11.50 -3.19
N PHE A 71 5.55 12.66 -2.95
CA PHE A 71 5.35 13.39 -1.69
C PHE A 71 5.51 14.89 -1.89
N SER A 72 4.92 15.66 -0.98
CA SER A 72 5.14 17.09 -0.87
C SER A 72 5.58 17.45 0.54
N ILE A 73 6.58 18.33 0.63
CA ILE A 73 7.04 18.90 1.89
C ILE A 73 6.70 20.39 1.86
N ARG A 74 5.83 20.79 2.78
CA ARG A 74 5.50 22.18 3.03
C ARG A 74 6.51 22.74 4.03
N VAL A 75 7.18 23.83 3.67
CA VAL A 75 8.07 24.58 4.58
C VAL A 75 7.49 25.97 4.77
N GLN A 76 7.18 26.31 6.02
CA GLN A 76 6.65 27.62 6.38
C GLN A 76 7.66 28.39 7.23
N VAL A 77 7.89 29.65 6.87
CA VAL A 77 8.69 30.62 7.63
C VAL A 77 7.79 31.70 8.18
N LYS A 78 7.81 31.90 9.49
CA LYS A 78 7.10 33.01 10.14
C LYS A 78 8.10 34.08 10.57
N LYS A 79 7.93 35.31 10.08
CA LYS A 79 8.72 36.50 10.41
C LYS A 79 7.81 37.56 11.04
N GLY A 80 7.59 37.47 12.35
CA GLY A 80 6.55 38.29 13.00
C GLY A 80 5.15 37.86 12.54
N SER A 81 4.38 38.76 11.92
CA SER A 81 3.05 38.44 11.36
C SER A 81 3.06 37.93 9.92
N SER A 82 4.17 38.07 9.18
CA SER A 82 4.27 37.58 7.81
C SER A 82 4.64 36.10 7.79
N VAL A 83 3.89 35.31 7.01
CA VAL A 83 4.15 33.89 6.76
C VAL A 83 4.55 33.72 5.30
N THR A 84 5.69 33.08 5.07
CA THR A 84 6.17 32.68 3.74
C THR A 84 6.10 31.16 3.65
N GLU A 85 5.47 30.63 2.62
CA GLU A 85 5.33 29.19 2.40
C GLU A 85 6.00 28.79 1.08
N VAL A 86 6.75 27.69 1.12
CA VAL A 86 7.26 27.00 -0.06
C VAL A 86 6.91 25.52 0.01
N ILE A 87 6.69 24.91 -1.15
CA ILE A 87 6.38 23.48 -1.26
C ILE A 87 7.44 22.86 -2.16
N VAL A 88 8.13 21.84 -1.65
CA VAL A 88 9.08 21.04 -2.45
C VAL A 88 8.56 19.62 -2.65
N SER A 89 8.89 19.03 -3.79
CA SER A 89 8.48 17.68 -4.18
C SER A 89 9.53 17.07 -5.11
N PRO A 90 9.47 15.75 -5.40
CA PRO A 90 10.34 15.15 -6.42
C PRO A 90 10.26 15.82 -7.80
N GLU A 91 9.12 16.41 -8.15
CA GLU A 91 8.91 17.15 -9.41
C GLU A 91 9.50 18.56 -9.38
N ASN A 92 9.55 19.19 -8.20
CA ASN A 92 10.10 20.52 -7.99
C ASN A 92 11.02 20.51 -6.77
N SER A 93 12.25 20.05 -6.99
CA SER A 93 13.20 19.73 -5.93
C SER A 93 13.91 20.96 -5.35
N THR A 94 13.94 22.09 -6.06
CA THR A 94 14.58 23.32 -5.58
C THR A 94 13.61 24.48 -5.65
N VAL A 95 13.27 25.04 -4.48
CA VAL A 95 12.37 26.19 -4.38
C VAL A 95 13.02 27.30 -3.57
N VAL A 96 12.92 28.51 -4.08
CA VAL A 96 13.39 29.73 -3.43
C VAL A 96 12.17 30.60 -3.12
N SER A 97 12.13 31.20 -1.93
CA SER A 97 11.09 32.15 -1.57
C SER A 97 11.19 33.42 -2.41
N LYS A 98 10.07 34.12 -2.61
CA LYS A 98 10.01 35.34 -3.46
C LYS A 98 10.98 36.45 -3.03
N ASP A 99 11.33 36.48 -1.75
CA ASP A 99 12.25 37.45 -1.14
C ASP A 99 13.71 36.95 -1.09
N ASN A 100 14.01 35.81 -1.72
CA ASN A 100 15.32 35.12 -1.69
C ASN A 100 15.86 34.82 -0.29
N PHE A 101 15.02 34.88 0.74
CA PHE A 101 15.41 34.66 2.13
C PHE A 101 15.56 33.18 2.48
N LEU A 102 14.68 32.35 1.91
CA LEU A 102 14.62 30.91 2.13
C LEU A 102 14.92 30.21 0.80
N ARG A 103 15.88 29.29 0.83
CA ARG A 103 16.07 28.32 -0.24
C ARG A 103 15.97 26.92 0.33
N VAL A 104 15.15 26.11 -0.30
CA VAL A 104 14.91 24.72 0.10
C VAL A 104 15.28 23.82 -1.08
N ASN A 105 16.15 22.86 -0.83
CA ASN A 105 16.58 21.87 -1.80
C ASN A 105 16.34 20.45 -1.27
N LEU A 106 15.59 19.68 -2.05
CA LEU A 106 15.35 18.26 -1.86
C LEU A 106 16.53 17.49 -2.45
N ILE A 107 17.41 16.99 -1.58
CA ILE A 107 18.63 16.29 -2.00
C ILE A 107 18.31 14.85 -2.42
N GLY A 108 17.36 14.21 -1.75
CA GLY A 108 16.94 12.84 -2.02
C GLY A 108 16.36 12.15 -0.79
N ASP A 109 16.00 10.88 -0.95
CA ASP A 109 15.47 10.05 0.13
C ASP A 109 16.52 9.05 0.62
N TYR A 110 16.48 8.73 1.91
CA TYR A 110 17.28 7.64 2.46
C TYR A 110 16.71 6.28 1.99
N VAL A 111 17.62 5.31 1.80
CA VAL A 111 17.26 3.95 1.42
C VAL A 111 16.36 3.34 2.49
N ARG A 112 15.30 2.65 2.07
CA ARG A 112 14.39 1.93 2.97
C ARG A 112 15.03 0.64 3.48
N TYR A 113 14.65 0.22 4.68
CA TYR A 113 15.02 -1.10 5.23
C TYR A 113 14.15 -2.23 4.64
N THR A 114 12.99 -1.88 4.11
CA THR A 114 12.00 -2.75 3.48
C THR A 114 11.78 -2.34 2.02
N SER A 115 11.68 -3.34 1.14
CA SER A 115 11.41 -3.09 -0.28
C SER A 115 9.94 -2.73 -0.48
N ILE A 116 9.66 -1.71 -1.29
CA ILE A 116 8.31 -1.51 -1.84
C ILE A 116 7.93 -2.79 -2.59
N PRO A 117 6.76 -3.40 -2.32
CA PRO A 117 6.29 -4.54 -3.09
C PRO A 117 6.27 -4.21 -4.58
N ALA A 118 7.00 -4.98 -5.37
CA ALA A 118 6.95 -4.87 -6.82
C ALA A 118 5.79 -5.72 -7.34
N PHE A 119 4.93 -5.12 -8.16
CA PHE A 119 3.79 -5.80 -8.79
C PHE A 119 3.94 -5.89 -10.31
N GLU A 120 5.15 -5.73 -10.84
CA GLU A 120 5.43 -5.76 -12.29
C GLU A 120 5.07 -7.12 -12.93
N ASP A 121 5.17 -8.19 -12.14
CA ASP A 121 4.78 -9.55 -12.52
C ASP A 121 3.30 -9.85 -12.25
N PHE A 122 2.50 -8.84 -11.88
CA PHE A 122 1.07 -8.97 -11.63
C PHE A 122 0.25 -8.09 -12.57
N CYS A 123 -0.97 -8.52 -12.83
CA CYS A 123 -1.99 -7.75 -13.51
C CYS A 123 -3.13 -7.44 -12.54
N LEU A 124 -3.58 -6.19 -12.57
CA LEU A 124 -4.80 -5.77 -11.92
C LEU A 124 -5.98 -6.06 -12.85
N VAL A 125 -7.00 -6.73 -12.33
CA VAL A 125 -8.20 -7.10 -13.07
C VAL A 125 -9.41 -6.42 -12.42
N THR A 126 -10.15 -5.61 -13.17
CA THR A 126 -11.32 -4.89 -12.66
C THR A 126 -12.57 -5.17 -13.51
N PRO A 127 -13.78 -5.20 -12.92
CA PRO A 127 -15.00 -5.36 -13.68
C PRO A 127 -15.16 -4.24 -14.71
N ARG A 128 -15.55 -4.59 -15.95
CA ARG A 128 -15.84 -3.59 -16.98
C ARG A 128 -17.14 -2.87 -16.66
N LYS A 129 -17.07 -1.54 -16.51
CA LYS A 129 -18.26 -0.69 -16.41
C LYS A 129 -18.52 0.01 -17.75
N GLY A 130 -19.56 -0.43 -18.46
CA GLY A 130 -20.03 0.17 -19.72
C GLY A 130 -19.66 -0.61 -20.99
N GLY A 131 -20.44 -0.39 -22.05
CA GLY A 131 -20.41 -1.15 -23.31
C GLY A 131 -19.66 -0.50 -24.47
N GLY A 132 -18.61 0.30 -24.23
CA GLY A 132 -17.78 0.90 -25.28
C GLY A 132 -16.47 0.14 -25.47
N ASP A 133 -16.06 -0.11 -26.72
CA ASP A 133 -14.77 -0.74 -27.03
C ASP A 133 -13.62 0.27 -26.85
N GLY A 134 -12.66 -0.04 -25.98
CA GLY A 134 -11.48 0.78 -25.75
C GLY A 134 -11.00 0.83 -24.30
N GLN A 135 -9.99 1.67 -24.07
CA GLN A 135 -9.42 1.90 -22.74
C GLN A 135 -10.48 2.48 -21.78
N PRO A 136 -10.65 1.89 -20.59
CA PRO A 136 -11.64 2.35 -19.62
C PRO A 136 -11.37 3.77 -19.13
N GLN A 137 -12.43 4.58 -19.05
CA GLN A 137 -12.38 5.95 -18.51
C GLN A 137 -12.48 5.98 -16.98
N VAL A 138 -13.02 4.92 -16.36
CA VAL A 138 -13.19 4.78 -14.91
C VAL A 138 -12.93 3.32 -14.51
N LEU A 139 -12.10 3.10 -13.49
CA LEU A 139 -11.68 1.77 -13.04
C LEU A 139 -12.76 0.96 -12.27
N GLY A 140 -13.96 1.52 -12.08
CA GLY A 140 -15.02 0.94 -11.25
C GLY A 140 -14.76 1.08 -9.74
N ASP A 141 -15.80 0.96 -8.91
CA ASP A 141 -15.78 1.11 -7.44
C ASP A 141 -16.07 -0.21 -6.69
N GLU A 142 -16.30 -1.31 -7.41
CA GLU A 142 -16.57 -2.64 -6.87
C GLU A 142 -15.28 -3.36 -6.45
N PHE A 143 -14.54 -2.79 -5.48
CA PHE A 143 -13.24 -3.32 -5.03
C PHE A 143 -13.29 -4.79 -4.58
N SER A 144 -14.45 -5.28 -4.12
CA SER A 144 -14.64 -6.69 -3.75
C SER A 144 -14.47 -7.66 -4.93
N ARG A 145 -14.56 -7.17 -6.16
CA ARG A 145 -14.42 -7.95 -7.40
C ARG A 145 -13.08 -7.71 -8.11
N TRP A 146 -12.25 -6.83 -7.58
CA TRP A 146 -10.91 -6.60 -8.10
C TRP A 146 -10.03 -7.80 -7.77
N MET A 147 -9.17 -8.18 -8.70
CA MET A 147 -8.23 -9.28 -8.52
C MET A 147 -6.84 -8.82 -8.90
N LEU A 148 -5.84 -9.23 -8.13
CA LEU A 148 -4.43 -9.08 -8.45
C LEU A 148 -3.88 -10.48 -8.75
N LEU A 149 -3.57 -10.75 -10.01
CA LEU A 149 -3.18 -12.08 -10.47
C LEU A 149 -1.83 -12.02 -11.17
N GLU A 150 -1.02 -13.05 -11.00
CA GLU A 150 0.30 -13.13 -11.66
C GLU A 150 0.14 -13.10 -13.19
N ARG A 151 0.99 -12.32 -13.86
CA ARG A 151 0.98 -12.10 -15.31
C ARG A 151 1.12 -13.40 -16.10
N VAL A 152 1.82 -14.39 -15.56
CA VAL A 152 2.00 -15.72 -16.18
C VAL A 152 0.70 -16.51 -16.34
N ARG A 153 -0.37 -16.12 -15.64
CA ARG A 153 -1.71 -16.73 -15.73
C ARG A 153 -2.51 -16.24 -16.93
N PHE A 154 -2.03 -15.21 -17.62
CA PHE A 154 -2.71 -14.60 -18.76
C PHE A 154 -2.09 -15.04 -20.08
N THR A 155 -2.92 -15.11 -21.12
CA THR A 155 -2.52 -15.19 -22.53
C THR A 155 -3.02 -13.92 -23.21
N LEU A 156 -2.09 -13.12 -23.73
CA LEU A 156 -2.42 -11.82 -24.33
C LEU A 156 -2.74 -11.93 -25.83
N ASP A 157 -2.26 -12.99 -26.46
CA ASP A 157 -2.54 -13.37 -27.85
C ASP A 157 -3.77 -14.28 -27.95
N GLY A 158 -4.22 -14.88 -26.84
CA GLY A 158 -5.35 -15.80 -26.79
C GLY A 158 -5.05 -17.18 -27.39
N LEU A 159 -3.77 -17.51 -27.58
CA LEU A 159 -3.33 -18.76 -28.24
C LEU A 159 -3.02 -19.89 -27.25
N GLU A 160 -3.00 -19.61 -25.95
CA GLU A 160 -2.70 -20.61 -24.92
C GLU A 160 -3.98 -21.10 -24.22
N CYS A 161 -4.17 -22.41 -24.17
CA CYS A 161 -5.22 -23.04 -23.39
C CYS A 161 -5.00 -22.89 -21.89
N ASN A 162 -6.10 -22.94 -21.12
CA ASN A 162 -6.10 -22.93 -19.65
C ASN A 162 -5.40 -21.71 -19.03
N LYS A 163 -5.44 -20.58 -19.74
CA LYS A 163 -5.00 -19.27 -19.28
C LYS A 163 -6.12 -18.24 -19.43
N ILE A 164 -6.03 -17.19 -18.63
CA ILE A 164 -6.98 -16.08 -18.65
C ILE A 164 -6.78 -15.31 -19.96
N GLY A 165 -7.85 -15.18 -20.74
CA GLY A 165 -7.81 -14.57 -22.08
C GLY A 165 -7.76 -15.56 -23.24
N VAL A 166 -7.94 -16.86 -22.98
CA VAL A 166 -8.01 -17.91 -24.02
C VAL A 166 -8.98 -17.52 -25.14
N GLY A 167 -8.51 -17.64 -26.38
CA GLY A 167 -9.25 -17.28 -27.58
C GLY A 167 -9.87 -18.49 -28.29
N TYR A 168 -10.72 -18.21 -29.28
CA TYR A 168 -11.35 -19.23 -30.11
C TYR A 168 -10.34 -20.11 -30.85
N GLU A 169 -9.21 -19.54 -31.26
CA GLU A 169 -8.18 -20.27 -31.99
C GLU A 169 -7.52 -21.35 -31.12
N ALA A 170 -7.14 -21.00 -29.88
CA ALA A 170 -6.61 -21.96 -28.91
C ALA A 170 -7.61 -23.08 -28.63
N TYR A 171 -8.88 -22.72 -28.40
CA TYR A 171 -9.94 -23.68 -28.11
C TYR A 171 -10.21 -24.64 -29.28
N ARG A 172 -10.29 -24.09 -30.50
CA ARG A 172 -10.57 -24.87 -31.72
C ARG A 172 -9.42 -25.81 -32.08
N ASN A 173 -8.18 -25.37 -31.87
CA ASN A 173 -6.98 -26.11 -32.26
C ASN A 173 -6.43 -27.00 -31.13
N GLN A 174 -7.21 -27.25 -30.07
CA GLN A 174 -6.76 -28.11 -28.97
C GLN A 174 -6.59 -29.57 -29.43
N PRO A 175 -5.57 -30.29 -28.91
CA PRO A 175 -5.32 -31.66 -29.31
C PRO A 175 -6.48 -32.55 -28.90
N ASN A 176 -6.96 -33.39 -29.82
CA ASN A 176 -8.04 -34.34 -29.57
C ASN A 176 -9.33 -33.66 -29.02
N LEU A 177 -9.76 -32.55 -29.62
CA LEU A 177 -10.96 -31.79 -29.24
C LEU A 177 -12.18 -32.69 -28.94
N CYS A 178 -12.57 -33.56 -29.89
CA CYS A 178 -13.77 -34.39 -29.75
C CYS A 178 -13.64 -35.53 -28.72
N GLY A 179 -12.42 -35.91 -28.34
CA GLY A 179 -12.14 -36.94 -27.34
C GLY A 179 -11.78 -36.38 -25.97
N SER A 180 -11.66 -35.06 -25.84
CA SER A 180 -11.32 -34.39 -24.59
C SER A 180 -12.57 -34.15 -23.74
N PRO A 181 -12.44 -34.04 -22.40
CA PRO A 181 -13.56 -33.74 -21.53
C PRO A 181 -14.20 -32.38 -21.88
N PHE A 182 -15.51 -32.27 -21.65
CA PHE A 182 -16.23 -31.02 -21.79
C PHE A 182 -15.60 -29.91 -20.92
N GLY A 183 -15.42 -28.72 -21.51
CA GLY A 183 -14.74 -27.59 -20.89
C GLY A 183 -13.21 -27.66 -20.94
N SER A 184 -12.61 -28.61 -21.68
CA SER A 184 -11.16 -28.62 -21.89
C SER A 184 -10.68 -27.32 -22.54
N CYS A 185 -9.44 -26.90 -22.24
CA CYS A 185 -8.87 -25.61 -22.66
C CYS A 185 -9.45 -24.36 -21.93
N LEU A 186 -10.53 -24.50 -21.16
CA LEU A 186 -11.20 -23.40 -20.45
C LEU A 186 -10.97 -23.41 -18.92
N TYR A 187 -9.91 -24.05 -18.44
CA TYR A 187 -9.54 -24.04 -17.01
C TYR A 187 -8.79 -22.75 -16.62
N ASN A 188 -8.66 -22.49 -15.31
CA ASN A 188 -7.92 -21.36 -14.74
C ASN A 188 -8.37 -19.97 -15.24
N GLN A 189 -9.69 -19.78 -15.30
CA GLN A 189 -10.31 -18.52 -15.67
C GLN A 189 -10.58 -17.66 -14.43
N LEU A 190 -11.00 -16.40 -14.62
CA LEU A 190 -11.19 -15.46 -13.53
C LEU A 190 -12.14 -15.99 -12.45
N TRP A 191 -13.24 -16.65 -12.85
CA TRP A 191 -14.20 -17.24 -11.92
C TRP A 191 -13.57 -18.31 -11.01
N ASN A 192 -12.62 -19.12 -11.52
CA ASN A 192 -11.92 -20.12 -10.71
C ASN A 192 -11.11 -19.49 -9.57
N PHE A 193 -10.48 -18.35 -9.83
CA PHE A 193 -9.73 -17.62 -8.80
C PHE A 193 -10.66 -16.88 -7.85
N LYS A 194 -11.82 -16.42 -8.34
CA LYS A 194 -12.79 -15.72 -7.49
C LYS A 194 -13.47 -16.64 -6.48
N GLU A 195 -13.81 -17.86 -6.88
CA GLU A 195 -14.44 -18.86 -5.99
C GLU A 195 -13.46 -19.43 -4.96
N ASN A 196 -12.18 -19.53 -5.32
CA ASN A 196 -11.10 -19.96 -4.40
C ASN A 196 -10.49 -18.82 -3.60
N ALA A 197 -10.81 -17.56 -3.93
CA ALA A 197 -10.39 -16.41 -3.14
C ALA A 197 -11.23 -16.34 -1.87
N GLY A 198 -10.68 -16.88 -0.78
CA GLY A 198 -11.04 -16.42 0.56
C GLY A 198 -10.98 -14.89 0.63
N ALA A 199 -11.63 -14.27 1.63
CA ALA A 199 -11.69 -12.83 1.78
C ALA A 199 -10.29 -12.21 2.05
N HIS A 200 -9.47 -12.10 1.02
CA HIS A 200 -8.18 -11.45 1.03
C HIS A 200 -8.38 -10.02 0.52
N SER A 201 -8.72 -9.12 1.45
CA SER A 201 -8.70 -7.69 1.16
C SER A 201 -7.26 -7.26 0.92
N PHE A 202 -6.92 -7.00 -0.34
CA PHE A 202 -5.62 -6.43 -0.69
C PHE A 202 -5.70 -4.91 -0.58
N SER A 203 -5.13 -4.36 0.49
CA SER A 203 -4.97 -2.92 0.68
C SER A 203 -3.48 -2.58 0.70
N ILE A 204 -3.00 -1.88 -0.34
CA ILE A 204 -1.67 -1.27 -0.33
C ILE A 204 -1.80 0.08 0.36
N GLY A 205 -1.55 0.10 1.66
CA GLY A 205 -1.18 1.33 2.36
C GLY A 205 0.32 1.32 2.59
N ILE A 206 1.06 2.32 2.08
CA ILE A 206 2.40 2.58 2.61
C ILE A 206 2.22 3.06 4.05
N THR A 207 2.66 2.23 5.00
CA THR A 207 2.63 2.56 6.44
C THR A 207 3.98 3.05 6.95
N GLU A 208 5.00 3.10 6.09
CA GLU A 208 6.37 3.40 6.48
C GLU A 208 6.69 4.89 6.49
N SER A 209 7.46 5.28 7.51
CA SER A 209 8.00 6.62 7.65
C SER A 209 9.21 6.79 6.74
N LEU A 210 9.07 7.60 5.69
CA LEU A 210 10.15 7.89 4.74
C LEU A 210 10.96 9.10 5.20
N ASN A 211 12.22 8.88 5.55
CA ASN A 211 13.15 9.96 5.84
C ASN A 211 13.65 10.61 4.54
N THR A 212 13.40 11.92 4.42
CA THR A 212 13.85 12.72 3.27
C THR A 212 14.95 13.68 3.71
N ASN A 213 16.01 13.75 2.92
CA ASN A 213 17.09 14.71 3.13
C ASN A 213 16.73 16.06 2.52
N LEU A 214 16.61 17.06 3.38
CA LEU A 214 16.20 18.41 3.04
C LEU A 214 17.30 19.40 3.44
N LEU A 215 17.88 20.09 2.47
CA LEU A 215 18.77 21.21 2.69
C LEU A 215 17.93 22.49 2.78
N ILE A 216 18.07 23.22 3.89
CA ILE A 216 17.46 24.54 4.06
C ILE A 216 18.58 25.56 4.24
N GLU A 217 18.64 26.51 3.33
CA GLU A 217 19.53 27.66 3.39
C GLU A 217 18.72 28.89 3.81
N LEU A 218 19.18 29.58 4.85
CA LEU A 218 18.56 30.79 5.40
C LEU A 218 19.59 31.91 5.44
N SER A 219 19.17 33.12 5.13
CA SER A 219 19.98 34.31 5.38
C SER A 219 19.81 34.79 6.84
N ALA A 220 20.41 34.07 7.78
CA ALA A 220 20.34 34.36 9.23
C ALA A 220 21.71 34.15 9.90
N ASP A 221 21.93 34.81 11.04
CA ASP A 221 23.20 34.73 11.78
C ASP A 221 23.37 33.41 12.53
N ASP A 222 22.28 32.84 13.06
CA ASP A 222 22.29 31.62 13.86
C ASP A 222 20.93 30.90 13.84
N ILE A 223 20.90 29.62 14.22
CA ILE A 223 19.71 28.75 14.20
C ILE A 223 19.57 28.05 15.56
N ASN A 224 18.38 28.16 16.15
CA ASN A 224 18.00 27.38 17.33
C ASN A 224 16.93 26.35 16.97
N TYR A 225 17.10 25.11 17.43
CA TYR A 225 16.12 24.05 17.26
C TYR A 225 15.21 23.94 18.48
N VAL A 226 13.90 24.15 18.28
CA VAL A 226 12.88 24.03 19.32
C VAL A 226 11.90 22.95 18.91
N TYR A 227 11.63 22.02 19.83
CA TYR A 227 10.64 20.96 19.63
C TYR A 227 9.65 20.94 20.80
N GLN A 228 8.41 20.53 20.52
CA GLN A 228 7.39 20.40 21.55
C GLN A 228 7.48 19.02 22.20
N ARG A 229 7.38 18.98 23.54
CA ARG A 229 7.34 17.75 24.32
C ARG A 229 6.00 17.66 25.04
N SER A 230 5.34 16.52 24.94
CA SER A 230 4.10 16.24 25.63
C SER A 230 4.12 14.79 26.14
N PRO A 231 3.63 14.51 27.37
CA PRO A 231 3.52 13.15 27.86
C PRO A 231 2.48 12.35 27.10
N GLY A 232 2.76 11.06 26.89
CA GLY A 232 1.87 10.10 26.25
C GLY A 232 1.79 8.82 27.08
N LYS A 233 0.71 8.05 26.88
CA LYS A 233 0.48 6.77 27.59
C LYS A 233 -0.09 5.72 26.65
N ILE A 234 0.35 4.47 26.82
CA ILE A 234 -0.24 3.30 26.16
C ILE A 234 -1.49 2.90 26.97
N ILE A 235 -2.64 2.86 26.30
CA ILE A 235 -3.93 2.52 26.92
C ILE A 235 -4.17 1.02 26.87
N ASP A 236 -3.88 0.41 25.72
CA ASP A 236 -4.23 -0.98 25.45
C ASP A 236 -3.30 -1.60 24.40
N ILE A 237 -3.08 -2.91 24.53
CA ILE A 237 -2.39 -3.74 23.54
C ILE A 237 -3.22 -5.00 23.34
N ASN A 238 -3.69 -5.20 22.11
CA ASN A 238 -4.44 -6.39 21.73
C ASN A 238 -3.74 -7.13 20.58
N VAL A 239 -3.43 -8.41 20.80
CA VAL A 239 -2.84 -9.29 19.79
C VAL A 239 -3.66 -10.59 19.75
N PRO A 240 -4.52 -10.78 18.74
CA PRO A 240 -5.25 -12.02 18.56
C PRO A 240 -4.30 -13.20 18.30
N THR A 241 -4.75 -14.41 18.63
CA THR A 241 -4.04 -15.64 18.24
C THR A 241 -4.12 -15.82 16.72
N PHE A 242 -3.00 -16.22 16.11
CA PHE A 242 -2.90 -16.45 14.67
C PHE A 242 -2.04 -17.69 14.38
N GLU A 243 -2.17 -18.22 13.17
CA GLU A 243 -1.44 -19.41 12.74
C GLU A 243 0.01 -19.08 12.35
N ALA A 244 0.94 -19.92 12.82
CA ALA A 244 2.36 -19.80 12.52
C ALA A 244 2.64 -19.96 11.01
N LEU A 245 3.52 -19.10 10.46
CA LEU A 245 3.98 -19.03 9.05
C LEU A 245 2.91 -18.75 7.98
N SER A 246 1.72 -19.35 8.08
CA SER A 246 0.62 -19.22 7.11
C SER A 246 -0.19 -17.93 7.27
N GLN A 247 -0.23 -17.36 8.49
CA GLN A 247 -0.92 -16.10 8.78
C GLN A 247 0.03 -15.02 9.29
N VAL A 248 -0.36 -13.76 9.08
CA VAL A 248 0.32 -12.59 9.64
C VAL A 248 -0.49 -12.07 10.82
N GLY A 249 0.12 -12.09 12.01
CA GLY A 249 -0.48 -11.54 13.22
C GLY A 249 -0.58 -10.02 13.16
N THR A 250 -1.55 -9.43 13.86
CA THR A 250 -1.69 -7.97 13.96
C THR A 250 -1.77 -7.56 15.43
N ALA A 251 -0.76 -6.84 15.91
CA ALA A 251 -0.79 -6.19 17.21
C ALA A 251 -1.38 -4.78 17.10
N LYS A 252 -2.47 -4.54 17.83
CA LYS A 252 -3.14 -3.24 17.92
C LYS A 252 -2.70 -2.55 19.21
N VAL A 253 -1.98 -1.45 19.09
CA VAL A 253 -1.54 -0.64 20.23
C VAL A 253 -2.32 0.66 20.23
N THR A 254 -3.01 0.95 21.33
CA THR A 254 -3.78 2.18 21.51
C THR A 254 -3.00 3.13 22.40
N ILE A 255 -2.77 4.36 21.92
CA ILE A 255 -1.94 5.37 22.58
C ILE A 255 -2.74 6.66 22.73
N LYS A 256 -2.50 7.40 23.81
CA LYS A 256 -3.09 8.73 24.04
C LYS A 256 -2.05 9.75 24.42
N ASN A 257 -2.14 10.95 23.83
CA ASN A 257 -1.45 12.13 24.33
C ASN A 257 -2.19 12.65 25.57
N ILE A 258 -1.55 12.57 26.74
CA ILE A 258 -2.13 13.00 28.03
C ILE A 258 -1.68 14.41 28.43
N GLY A 259 -0.83 15.05 27.62
CA GLY A 259 -0.41 16.42 27.85
C GLY A 259 -1.27 17.47 27.16
N LYS A 260 -0.74 18.69 27.10
CA LYS A 260 -1.44 19.90 26.65
C LYS A 260 -0.95 20.43 25.31
N LEU A 261 0.11 19.85 24.75
CA LEU A 261 0.73 20.29 23.50
C LEU A 261 0.67 19.17 22.45
N GLU A 262 0.62 19.57 21.19
CA GLU A 262 0.85 18.66 20.09
C GLU A 262 2.34 18.30 20.06
N ALA A 263 2.66 17.01 19.97
CA ALA A 263 4.05 16.55 20.00
C ALA A 263 4.24 15.32 19.11
N SER A 264 5.50 15.07 18.74
CA SER A 264 5.91 13.86 18.06
C SER A 264 6.18 12.73 19.05
N TYR A 265 5.93 11.52 18.60
CA TYR A 265 6.11 10.28 19.34
C TYR A 265 6.69 9.22 18.42
N SER A 266 7.40 8.27 19.01
CA SER A 266 7.78 7.04 18.34
C SER A 266 7.34 5.82 19.17
N LEU A 267 7.00 4.74 18.49
CA LEU A 267 6.50 3.53 19.11
C LEU A 267 7.21 2.32 18.55
N THR A 268 7.85 1.57 19.44
CA THR A 268 8.49 0.29 19.10
C THR A 268 7.69 -0.87 19.67
N PHE A 269 7.65 -1.99 18.95
CA PHE A 269 7.07 -3.23 19.41
C PHE A 269 8.13 -4.33 19.37
N VAL A 270 8.59 -4.77 20.54
CA VAL A 270 9.75 -5.68 20.66
C VAL A 270 9.32 -6.97 21.32
N CYS A 271 9.68 -8.11 20.73
CA CYS A 271 9.47 -9.44 21.29
C CYS A 271 10.81 -10.07 21.69
N LEU A 272 10.80 -10.94 22.71
CA LEU A 272 12.03 -11.58 23.21
C LEU A 272 12.71 -12.48 22.16
N SER A 273 11.92 -13.28 21.43
CA SER A 273 12.40 -14.19 20.39
C SER A 273 11.26 -14.74 19.54
N GLY A 274 11.56 -15.21 18.33
CA GLY A 274 10.65 -15.99 17.49
C GLY A 274 9.62 -15.19 16.70
N ILE A 275 9.61 -13.86 16.84
CA ILE A 275 8.88 -12.93 15.97
C ILE A 275 9.91 -12.09 15.22
N SER A 276 9.74 -11.97 13.91
CA SER A 276 10.57 -11.12 13.07
C SER A 276 10.56 -9.68 13.54
N TYR A 277 11.67 -8.97 13.32
CA TYR A 277 11.78 -7.55 13.66
C TYR A 277 10.65 -6.74 13.03
N VAL A 278 10.11 -5.78 13.80
CA VAL A 278 9.07 -4.86 13.35
C VAL A 278 9.58 -3.44 13.49
N GLU A 279 9.33 -2.62 12.48
CA GLU A 279 9.83 -1.26 12.41
C GLU A 279 9.17 -0.31 13.43
N GLU A 280 9.95 0.66 13.90
CA GLU A 280 9.48 1.75 14.74
C GLU A 280 8.58 2.70 13.95
N GLN A 281 7.42 3.03 14.51
CA GLN A 281 6.45 3.93 13.86
C GLN A 281 6.53 5.33 14.47
N PHE A 282 6.61 6.35 13.63
CA PHE A 282 6.63 7.75 14.02
C PHE A 282 5.29 8.43 13.73
N PHE A 283 4.81 9.27 14.65
CA PHE A 283 3.54 9.96 14.50
C PHE A 283 3.43 11.19 15.39
N ILE A 284 2.45 12.04 15.08
CA ILE A 284 2.13 13.26 15.84
C ILE A 284 0.74 13.09 16.46
N MET A 285 0.58 13.51 17.72
CA MET A 285 -0.71 13.50 18.40
C MET A 285 -1.04 14.88 18.96
N LYS A 286 -2.25 15.35 18.67
CA LYS A 286 -2.87 16.50 19.35
C LYS A 286 -3.13 16.23 20.83
N PRO A 287 -3.24 17.27 21.67
CA PRO A 287 -3.60 17.11 23.08
C PRO A 287 -4.89 16.30 23.25
N GLY A 288 -4.87 15.26 24.09
CA GLY A 288 -6.02 14.40 24.34
C GLY A 288 -6.36 13.40 23.22
N GLN A 289 -5.70 13.47 22.06
CA GLN A 289 -5.96 12.57 20.93
C GLN A 289 -5.57 11.14 21.29
N VAL A 290 -6.42 10.20 20.86
CA VAL A 290 -6.17 8.76 20.93
C VAL A 290 -5.91 8.24 19.52
N LEU A 291 -4.84 7.48 19.34
CA LEU A 291 -4.48 6.84 18.09
C LEU A 291 -4.29 5.34 18.28
N ILE A 292 -4.61 4.58 17.23
CA ILE A 292 -4.34 3.16 17.14
C ILE A 292 -3.21 2.96 16.12
N ARG A 293 -2.23 2.14 16.48
CA ARG A 293 -1.11 1.73 15.61
C ARG A 293 -1.12 0.22 15.47
N LEU A 294 -0.83 -0.23 14.25
CA LEU A 294 -0.87 -1.64 13.88
C LEU A 294 0.54 -2.12 13.58
N PHE A 295 0.96 -3.20 14.23
CA PHE A 295 2.22 -3.89 13.95
C PHE A 295 1.91 -5.27 13.37
N TYR A 296 2.53 -5.58 12.24
CA TYR A 296 2.37 -6.88 11.57
C TYR A 296 3.43 -7.85 12.06
N LEU A 297 3.00 -8.93 12.69
CA LEU A 297 3.87 -9.90 13.35
C LEU A 297 4.00 -11.16 12.49
N ARG A 298 5.24 -11.58 12.25
CA ARG A 298 5.55 -12.83 11.53
C ARG A 298 6.32 -13.75 12.46
N SER A 299 5.80 -14.96 12.67
CA SER A 299 6.50 -16.02 13.39
C SER A 299 7.67 -16.53 12.56
N SER A 300 8.79 -16.86 13.19
CA SER A 300 9.94 -17.52 12.55
C SER A 300 9.92 -19.03 12.69
N SER A 301 8.88 -19.60 13.31
CA SER A 301 8.70 -21.04 13.57
C SER A 301 7.31 -21.48 13.11
N ASP A 302 7.18 -22.75 12.72
CA ASP A 302 5.94 -23.45 12.37
C ASP A 302 5.20 -24.00 13.61
N GLN A 303 5.85 -24.04 14.76
CA GLN A 303 5.29 -24.59 15.99
C GLN A 303 4.39 -23.59 16.74
N ALA A 304 3.39 -24.13 17.45
CA ALA A 304 2.60 -23.37 18.40
C ALA A 304 3.49 -22.89 19.56
N SER A 305 3.48 -21.59 19.85
CA SER A 305 4.31 -21.00 20.89
C SER A 305 3.61 -19.85 21.61
N LYS A 306 4.15 -19.45 22.76
CA LYS A 306 3.72 -18.27 23.51
C LYS A 306 4.81 -17.22 23.45
N TYR A 307 4.42 -15.99 23.11
CA TYR A 307 5.31 -14.86 22.95
C TYR A 307 5.03 -13.83 24.02
N ARG A 308 6.11 -13.21 24.53
CA ARG A 308 6.06 -12.03 25.40
C ARG A 308 6.73 -10.89 24.66
N CYS A 309 5.98 -9.80 24.51
CA CYS A 309 6.43 -8.62 23.80
C CYS A 309 6.12 -7.37 24.62
N SER A 310 6.82 -6.28 24.32
CA SER A 310 6.63 -4.98 24.95
C SER A 310 6.47 -3.90 23.89
N ALA A 311 5.43 -3.08 24.03
CA ALA A 311 5.33 -1.81 23.34
C ALA A 311 6.01 -0.73 24.18
N ILE A 312 6.86 0.08 23.55
CA ILE A 312 7.61 1.16 24.21
C ILE A 312 7.30 2.47 23.47
N LEU A 313 6.69 3.40 24.18
CA LEU A 313 6.35 4.73 23.67
C LEU A 313 7.47 5.70 24.06
N LYS A 314 7.99 6.44 23.08
CA LYS A 314 9.01 7.46 23.29
C LYS A 314 8.50 8.85 22.88
N GLY A 315 9.03 9.88 23.51
CA GLY A 315 8.74 11.28 23.19
C GLY A 315 9.60 11.84 22.07
N SER A 316 9.41 13.12 21.77
CA SER A 316 10.17 13.88 20.76
C SER A 316 11.70 13.88 20.97
N ASP A 317 12.14 13.66 22.21
CA ASP A 317 13.54 13.58 22.63
C ASP A 317 14.06 12.14 22.72
N PHE A 318 13.28 11.17 22.22
CA PHE A 318 13.54 9.72 22.30
C PHE A 318 13.57 9.15 23.73
N SER A 319 13.19 9.93 24.74
CA SER A 319 13.02 9.41 26.10
C SER A 319 11.83 8.46 26.16
N GLU A 320 11.98 7.37 26.91
CA GLU A 320 10.87 6.44 27.18
C GLU A 320 9.84 7.14 28.06
N LEU A 321 8.60 7.22 27.55
CA LEU A 321 7.46 7.81 28.26
C LEU A 321 6.62 6.75 28.96
N ASP A 322 6.45 5.60 28.31
CA ASP A 322 5.64 4.49 28.82
C ASP A 322 6.04 3.17 28.19
N ARG A 323 5.78 2.07 28.92
CA ARG A 323 6.05 0.70 28.49
C ARG A 323 4.93 -0.20 28.95
N ALA A 324 4.39 -0.99 28.03
CA ALA A 324 3.36 -1.97 28.31
C ALA A 324 3.73 -3.32 27.70
N GLU A 325 3.58 -4.38 28.49
CA GLU A 325 3.85 -5.75 28.05
C GLU A 325 2.56 -6.47 27.66
N CYS A 326 2.66 -7.35 26.68
CA CYS A 326 1.58 -8.24 26.27
C CYS A 326 2.09 -9.67 26.08
N GLN A 327 1.18 -10.63 26.27
CA GLN A 327 1.41 -12.02 25.93
C GLN A 327 0.38 -12.47 24.91
N PHE A 328 0.82 -13.26 23.92
CA PHE A 328 -0.06 -13.89 22.95
C PHE A 328 0.50 -15.26 22.54
N SER A 329 -0.32 -16.04 21.85
CA SER A 329 0.05 -17.36 21.35
C SER A 329 -0.15 -17.47 19.85
N THR A 330 0.61 -18.36 19.22
CA THR A 330 0.34 -18.85 17.86
C THR A 330 -0.15 -20.29 17.90
N THR A 331 -0.97 -20.67 16.93
CA THR A 331 -1.25 -22.08 16.63
C THR A 331 -0.21 -22.63 15.65
N ALA A 332 0.00 -23.95 15.64
CA ALA A 332 0.91 -24.58 14.70
C ALA A 332 0.39 -24.47 13.26
N THR A 333 1.30 -24.48 12.29
CA THR A 333 0.93 -24.51 10.86
C THR A 333 0.16 -25.78 10.54
N VAL A 334 -1.00 -25.65 9.90
CA VAL A 334 -1.76 -26.80 9.39
C VAL A 334 -1.32 -27.06 7.95
N LEU A 335 -0.75 -28.25 7.70
CA LEU A 335 -0.27 -28.68 6.39
C LEU A 335 -1.40 -29.16 5.47
#